data_AF-A0A1M5YH67-F1
#
_entry.id   AF-A0A1M5YH67-F1
#
_cell.length_a   1.000
_cell.length_b   1.000
_cell.length_c   1.000
_cell.angle_alpha   90.00
_cell.angle_beta   90.00
_cell.angle_gamma   90.00
#
_symmetry.space_group_name_H-M   'P 1'
#
loop_
_entity.id
_entity.type
_entity.pdbx_description
1 polymer ?
#
loop_
_entity_poly.entity_id
_entity_poly.type
_entity_poly.pdbx_seq_one_letter_code
_entity_poly.pdbx_strand_id
1 'polypeptide(L)'
;MSPEALEARIGAYFAECEAREVFPDRANMIAWLGLPDDVYLRFETNEDGKYAPYAEVLKRARLRREGWLARAMFSDKNKAQSAMFQLRQPFNGGYSDKEDSGVMTIRLKIDGGSSDLLD
;
A
#
# COMPACT_ATOMS: atom_id res chain seq x y z
N MET A 1 17.51 5.29 -16.04
CA MET A 1 17.97 4.24 -15.10
C MET A 1 17.52 2.90 -15.67
N SER A 2 18.36 1.87 -15.71
CA SER A 2 17.96 0.52 -16.17
C SER A 2 17.17 -0.24 -15.09
N PRO A 3 16.49 -1.36 -15.42
CA PRO A 3 15.81 -2.19 -14.44
C PRO A 3 16.74 -2.72 -13.34
N GLU A 4 17.97 -3.13 -13.70
CA GLU A 4 18.96 -3.65 -12.77
C GLU A 4 19.45 -2.56 -11.81
N ALA A 5 19.67 -1.34 -12.34
CA ALA A 5 20.02 -0.20 -11.54
C ALA A 5 18.87 0.24 -10.61
N LEU A 6 17.62 0.11 -11.06
CA LEU A 6 16.45 0.33 -10.22
C LEU A 6 16.39 -0.70 -9.07
N GLU A 7 16.55 -1.99 -9.37
CA GLU A 7 16.53 -3.06 -8.37
C GLU A 7 17.64 -2.87 -7.33
N ALA A 8 18.86 -2.52 -7.76
CA ALA A 8 19.97 -2.23 -6.87
C ALA A 8 19.69 -1.04 -5.95
N ARG A 9 19.15 0.07 -6.48
CA ARG A 9 18.83 1.25 -5.66
C ARG A 9 17.69 1.02 -4.69
N ILE A 10 16.67 0.25 -5.10
CA ILE A 10 15.62 -0.23 -4.20
C ILE A 10 16.22 -1.11 -3.10
N GLY A 11 17.12 -2.03 -3.45
CA GLY A 11 17.84 -2.86 -2.48
C GLY A 11 18.58 -2.04 -1.43
N ALA A 12 19.30 -0.99 -1.86
CA ALA A 12 19.98 -0.06 -0.97
C ALA A 12 19.01 0.69 -0.04
N TYR A 13 17.86 1.15 -0.56
CA TYR A 13 16.82 1.77 0.26
C TYR A 13 16.31 0.82 1.35
N PHE A 14 16.01 -0.43 0.99
CA PHE A 14 15.55 -1.41 1.97
C PHE A 14 16.62 -1.70 3.04
N ALA A 15 17.89 -1.79 2.66
CA ALA A 15 18.99 -1.99 3.62
C ALA A 15 19.12 -0.81 4.58
N GLU A 16 18.97 0.42 4.09
CA GLU A 16 18.96 1.63 4.93
C GLU A 16 17.77 1.64 5.90
N CYS A 17 16.57 1.28 5.43
CA CYS A 17 15.39 1.16 6.30
C CYS A 17 15.57 0.07 7.36
N GLU A 18 16.16 -1.06 6.99
CA GLU A 18 16.43 -2.17 7.90
C GLU A 18 17.45 -1.78 8.99
N ALA A 19 18.55 -1.12 8.61
CA ALA A 19 19.54 -0.61 9.56
C ALA A 19 18.96 0.40 10.56
N ARG A 20 17.90 1.11 10.18
CA ARG A 20 17.21 2.10 11.02
C ARG A 20 15.94 1.57 11.70
N GLU A 21 15.62 0.30 11.49
CA GLU A 21 14.40 -0.35 11.98
C GLU A 21 13.09 0.38 11.61
N VAL A 22 13.06 1.03 10.44
CA VAL A 22 11.90 1.77 9.94
C VAL A 22 11.18 1.00 8.83
N PHE A 23 9.87 1.26 8.71
CA PHE A 23 9.07 0.71 7.62
C PHE A 23 9.51 1.34 6.28
N PRO A 24 9.89 0.54 5.26
CA PRO A 24 10.26 1.04 3.94
C PRO A 24 9.01 1.44 3.14
N ASP A 25 8.39 2.59 3.44
CA ASP A 25 7.17 3.03 2.74
C ASP A 25 7.42 3.43 1.27
N ARG A 26 6.33 3.47 0.47
CA ARG A 26 6.38 3.79 -0.96
C ARG A 26 6.84 5.23 -1.24
N ALA A 27 6.39 6.20 -0.44
CA ALA A 27 6.65 7.62 -0.71
C ALA A 27 8.14 7.94 -0.53
N ASN A 28 8.73 7.48 0.57
CA ASN A 28 10.17 7.62 0.81
C ASN A 28 11.00 6.80 -0.17
N MET A 29 10.52 5.64 -0.62
CA MET A 29 11.18 4.89 -1.69
C MET A 29 11.25 5.70 -2.99
N ILE A 30 10.15 6.32 -3.42
CA ILE A 30 10.12 7.15 -4.64
C ILE A 30 11.09 8.32 -4.52
N ALA A 31 11.08 9.00 -3.37
CA ALA A 31 12.02 10.08 -3.08
C ALA A 31 13.48 9.62 -3.12
N TRP A 32 13.79 8.46 -2.52
CA TRP A 32 15.13 7.86 -2.54
C TRP A 32 15.61 7.50 -3.95
N LEU A 33 14.70 7.00 -4.78
CA LEU A 33 14.97 6.71 -6.19
C LEU A 33 15.19 7.98 -7.01
N GLY A 34 14.80 9.15 -6.51
CA GLY A 34 14.87 10.42 -7.22
C GLY A 34 14.03 10.40 -8.50
N LEU A 35 12.93 9.62 -8.49
CA LEU A 35 12.02 9.52 -9.63
C LEU A 35 10.85 10.50 -9.43
N PRO A 36 10.48 11.25 -10.47
CA PRO A 36 9.18 11.88 -10.54
C PRO A 36 8.05 10.85 -10.36
N ASP A 37 6.93 11.24 -9.74
CA ASP A 37 5.83 10.33 -9.44
C ASP A 37 5.17 9.77 -10.72
N ASP A 38 5.08 10.58 -11.78
CA ASP A 38 4.58 10.16 -13.08
C ASP A 38 5.48 9.08 -13.72
N VAL A 39 6.81 9.25 -13.63
CA VAL A 39 7.76 8.24 -14.13
C VAL A 39 7.64 6.93 -13.35
N TYR A 40 7.53 7.02 -12.02
CA TYR A 40 7.31 5.85 -11.19
C TYR A 40 6.00 5.14 -11.56
N LEU A 41 4.91 5.89 -11.77
CA LEU A 41 3.61 5.35 -12.14
C LEU A 41 3.68 4.60 -13.48
N ARG A 42 4.38 5.15 -14.48
CA ARG A 42 4.56 4.49 -15.78
C ARG A 42 5.32 3.17 -15.67
N PHE A 43 6.31 3.11 -14.78
CA PHE A 43 7.02 1.87 -14.47
C PHE A 43 6.09 0.87 -13.75
N GLU A 44 5.33 1.33 -12.76
CA GLU A 44 4.46 0.49 -11.93
C GLU A 44 3.30 -0.12 -12.74
N THR A 45 2.69 0.67 -13.63
CA THR A 45 1.55 0.24 -14.45
C THR A 45 1.95 -0.52 -15.72
N ASN A 46 3.26 -0.63 -15.99
CA ASN A 46 3.77 -1.12 -17.26
C ASN A 46 3.10 -0.40 -18.45
N GLU A 47 3.15 0.94 -18.46
CA GLU A 47 2.45 1.76 -19.44
C GLU A 47 2.73 1.28 -20.88
N ASP A 48 1.66 1.03 -21.63
CA ASP A 48 1.66 0.48 -22.99
C ASP A 48 2.46 -0.82 -23.18
N GLY A 49 2.76 -1.56 -22.10
CA GLY A 49 3.63 -2.74 -22.16
C GLY A 49 5.12 -2.44 -22.27
N LYS A 50 5.53 -1.17 -22.21
CA LYS A 50 6.92 -0.72 -22.49
C LYS A 50 7.88 -0.89 -21.30
N TYR A 51 7.34 -1.09 -20.10
CA TYR A 51 8.09 -1.05 -18.85
C TYR A 51 8.03 -2.37 -18.07
N ALA A 52 7.73 -3.48 -18.73
CA ALA A 52 7.53 -4.79 -18.09
C ALA A 52 8.68 -5.18 -17.11
N PRO A 53 9.97 -5.01 -17.46
CA PRO A 53 11.06 -5.28 -16.52
C PRO A 53 11.03 -4.39 -15.27
N TYR A 54 10.66 -3.11 -15.42
CA TYR A 54 10.55 -2.18 -14.29
C TYR A 54 9.35 -2.51 -13.40
N ALA A 55 8.20 -2.84 -14.01
CA ALA A 55 7.01 -3.26 -13.29
C ALA A 55 7.28 -4.49 -12.42
N GLU A 56 8.03 -5.46 -12.95
CA GLU A 56 8.43 -6.66 -12.21
C GLU A 56 9.34 -6.32 -11.01
N VAL A 57 10.32 -5.42 -11.19
CA VAL A 57 11.16 -4.93 -10.09
C VAL A 57 10.31 -4.24 -9.01
N LEU A 58 9.38 -3.37 -9.40
CA LEU A 58 8.50 -2.67 -8.45
C LEU A 58 7.50 -3.61 -7.75
N LYS A 59 7.04 -4.66 -8.44
CA LYS A 59 6.23 -5.72 -7.85
C LYS A 59 6.99 -6.46 -6.74
N ARG A 60 8.26 -6.83 -6.97
CA ARG A 60 9.11 -7.43 -5.92
C ARG A 60 9.32 -6.48 -4.75
N ALA A 61 9.52 -5.20 -5.02
CA ALA A 61 9.63 -4.18 -3.97
C ALA A 61 8.36 -4.12 -3.11
N ARG A 62 7.17 -4.15 -3.74
CA ARG A 62 5.88 -4.23 -3.02
C ARG A 62 5.78 -5.47 -2.15
N LEU A 63 6.09 -6.65 -2.68
CA LEU A 63 6.06 -7.90 -1.91
C LEU A 63 7.02 -7.88 -0.72
N ARG A 64 8.19 -7.24 -0.86
CA ARG A 64 9.13 -7.07 0.25
C ARG A 64 8.58 -6.15 1.35
N ARG A 65 7.89 -5.07 1.00
CA ARG A 65 7.19 -4.20 1.98
C ARG A 65 6.08 -4.97 2.70
N GLU A 66 5.28 -5.74 1.97
CA GLU A 66 4.23 -6.59 2.52
C GLU A 66 4.80 -7.59 3.55
N GLY A 67 5.90 -8.27 3.19
CA GLY A 67 6.59 -9.18 4.10
C GLY A 67 7.15 -8.50 5.35
N TRP A 68 7.61 -7.24 5.24
CA TRP A 68 8.03 -6.45 6.41
C TRP A 68 6.85 -6.22 7.36
N LEU A 69 5.71 -5.78 6.84
CA LEU A 69 4.50 -5.51 7.63
C LEU A 69 3.96 -6.78 8.28
N ALA A 70 3.92 -7.89 7.54
CA ALA A 70 3.51 -9.18 8.08
C ALA A 70 4.40 -9.59 9.27
N ARG A 71 5.74 -9.49 9.14
CA ARG A 71 6.65 -9.77 10.26
C ARG A 71 6.43 -8.82 11.44
N ALA A 72 6.26 -7.52 11.18
CA ALA A 72 6.00 -6.52 12.21
C ALA A 72 4.74 -6.83 13.04
N MET A 73 3.69 -7.36 12.40
CA MET A 73 2.48 -7.81 13.11
C MET A 73 2.75 -8.93 14.10
N PHE A 74 3.61 -9.89 13.75
CA PHE A 74 3.90 -11.05 14.61
C PHE A 74 4.98 -10.73 15.66
N SER A 75 5.90 -9.81 15.37
CA SER A 75 7.02 -9.50 16.25
C SER A 75 6.66 -8.53 17.38
N ASP A 76 5.71 -7.62 17.16
CA ASP A 76 5.34 -6.58 18.13
C ASP A 76 3.83 -6.34 18.15
N LYS A 77 3.18 -6.72 19.26
CA LYS A 77 1.73 -6.57 19.45
C LYS A 77 1.28 -5.11 19.38
N ASN A 78 2.14 -4.16 19.74
CA ASN A 78 1.83 -2.73 19.67
C ASN A 78 1.85 -2.19 18.23
N LYS A 79 2.55 -2.87 17.32
CA LYS A 79 2.61 -2.53 15.89
C LYS A 79 1.61 -3.32 15.04
N ALA A 80 0.94 -4.32 15.62
CA ALA A 80 0.03 -5.20 14.87
C ALA A 80 -1.12 -4.45 14.18
N GLN A 81 -1.77 -3.53 14.89
CA GLN A 81 -2.90 -2.78 14.33
C GLN A 81 -2.46 -1.79 13.23
N SER A 82 -1.34 -1.09 13.41
CA SER A 82 -0.81 -0.17 12.40
C SER A 82 -0.27 -0.91 11.18
N ALA A 83 0.38 -2.06 11.36
CA ALA A 83 0.84 -2.90 10.26
C ALA A 83 -0.33 -3.51 9.48
N MET A 84 -1.40 -3.94 10.17
CA MET A 84 -2.63 -4.40 9.52
C MET A 84 -3.29 -3.29 8.68
N PHE A 85 -3.36 -2.07 9.21
CA PHE A 85 -3.88 -0.93 8.46
C PHE A 85 -3.07 -0.67 7.17
N GLN A 86 -1.75 -0.80 7.24
CA GLN A 86 -0.87 -0.63 6.09
C GLN A 86 -1.02 -1.76 5.06
N LEU A 87 -1.16 -3.02 5.49
CA LEU A 87 -1.37 -4.17 4.59
C LEU A 87 -2.66 -4.04 3.78
N ARG A 88 -3.70 -3.45 4.36
CA ARG A 88 -4.99 -3.17 3.68
C ARG A 88 -4.85 -2.18 2.53
N GLN A 89 -3.79 -1.37 2.48
CA GLN A 89 -3.61 -0.40 1.40
C GLN A 89 -3.25 -1.11 0.08
N PRO A 90 -3.85 -0.72 -1.07
CA PRO A 90 -3.62 -1.39 -2.36
C PRO A 90 -2.15 -1.47 -2.78
N PHE A 91 -1.35 -0.47 -2.42
CA PHE A 91 0.07 -0.37 -2.76
C PHE A 91 1.01 -1.18 -1.84
N ASN A 92 0.48 -1.80 -0.78
CA ASN A 92 1.22 -2.56 0.23
C ASN A 92 0.77 -4.03 0.36
N GLY A 93 -0.15 -4.48 -0.49
CA GLY A 93 -0.67 -5.85 -0.44
C GLY A 93 -2.13 -5.89 -0.81
N GLY A 94 -2.91 -4.90 -0.36
CA GLY A 94 -4.35 -4.88 -0.54
C GLY A 94 -5.03 -6.01 0.23
N TYR A 95 -4.47 -6.37 1.40
CA TYR A 95 -5.02 -7.41 2.25
C TYR A 95 -6.44 -7.03 2.65
N SER A 96 -7.42 -7.79 2.21
CA SER A 96 -8.80 -7.68 2.65
C SER A 96 -9.11 -8.85 3.55
N ASP A 97 -9.78 -8.59 4.66
CA ASP A 97 -10.42 -9.67 5.41
C ASP A 97 -11.37 -10.36 4.43
N LYS A 98 -11.33 -11.70 4.36
CA LYS A 98 -12.44 -12.42 3.75
C LYS A 98 -13.65 -12.10 4.61
N GLU A 99 -14.55 -11.27 4.09
CA GLU A 99 -15.84 -11.07 4.72
C GLU A 99 -16.50 -12.45 4.80
N ASP A 100 -16.62 -12.98 6.02
CA ASP A 100 -17.65 -13.96 6.29
C ASP A 100 -18.95 -13.22 5.97
N SER A 101 -19.60 -13.60 4.88
CA SER A 101 -20.77 -12.90 4.34
C SER A 101 -21.98 -13.08 5.25
N GLY A 102 -21.92 -12.52 6.45
CA GLY A 102 -23.05 -12.35 7.35
C GLY A 102 -23.86 -11.16 6.86
N VAL A 103 -25.05 -11.44 6.33
CA VAL A 103 -26.01 -10.40 5.92
C VAL A 103 -26.30 -9.48 7.11
N MET A 104 -25.75 -8.27 7.09
CA MET A 104 -26.09 -7.24 8.08
C MET A 104 -27.35 -6.50 7.61
N THR A 105 -28.48 -6.76 8.25
CA THR A 105 -29.72 -6.02 8.00
C THR A 105 -29.72 -4.75 8.85
N ILE A 106 -29.53 -3.59 8.21
CA ILE A 106 -29.71 -2.28 8.86
C ILE A 106 -31.18 -1.88 8.72
N ARG A 107 -31.92 -1.75 9.83
CA ARG A 107 -33.26 -1.13 9.85
C ARG A 107 -33.13 0.33 10.27
N LEU A 108 -33.27 1.24 9.31
CA LEU A 108 -33.36 2.67 9.57
C LEU A 108 -34.83 3.04 9.83
N LYS A 109 -35.12 3.62 11.00
CA LYS A 109 -36.38 4.29 11.29
C LYS A 109 -36.14 5.79 11.30
N ILE A 110 -36.71 6.50 10.34
CA ILE A 110 -36.69 7.97 10.30
C ILE A 110 -38.02 8.44 10.90
N ASP A 111 -37.98 8.94 12.14
CA ASP A 111 -39.13 9.61 12.74
C ASP A 111 -39.14 11.06 12.24
N GLY A 112 -39.97 11.32 11.22
CA GLY A 112 -40.14 12.64 10.62
C GLY A 112 -40.84 13.61 11.57
N GLY A 113 -40.10 14.61 12.04
CA GLY A 113 -40.65 15.81 12.66
C GLY A 113 -41.23 16.76 11.59
N SER A 114 -42.42 17.28 11.87
CA SER A 114 -43.21 18.19 11.06
C SER A 114 -42.49 19.47 10.64
N SER A 115 -42.76 19.94 9.43
CA SER A 115 -42.95 21.37 9.17
C SER A 115 -43.99 21.57 8.06
N ASP A 116 -45.14 22.12 8.45
CA ASP A 116 -46.04 22.85 7.56
C ASP A 116 -45.33 24.09 6.97
N LEU A 117 -45.95 24.63 5.91
CA LEU A 117 -45.75 25.92 5.19
C LEU A 117 -44.88 25.83 3.92
N LEU A 118 -45.30 26.24 2.71
CA LEU A 118 -46.48 26.94 2.17
C LEU A 118 -46.55 26.67 0.65
N ASP A 119 -47.79 26.66 0.12
CA ASP A 119 -48.28 26.85 -1.26
C ASP A 119 -47.38 26.56 -2.48
#